data_AF-A0A6N2MK21-F1
#
_entry.id   AF-A0A6N2MK21-F1
#
_cell.length_a   1.000
_cell.length_b   1.000
_cell.length_c   1.000
_cell.angle_alpha   90.00
_cell.angle_beta   90.00
_cell.angle_gamma   90.00
#
_symmetry.space_group_name_H-M   'P 1'
#
loop_
_entity.id
_entity.type
_entity.pdbx_description
1 polymer ?
#
loop_
_entity_poly.entity_id
_entity_poly.type
_entity_poly.pdbx_seq_one_letter_code
_entity_poly.pdbx_strand_id
1 'polypeptide(L)'
;MSFWGIEVKPGKPHPYHSDDVQGKLRITQATLGLGSSKERCILQCSVGHRSPIFVCSLLSGKAESCSLNLEFTDELVAFSVIGQQSIHLCGYFDSEEGDHLRDEYEYDSGEDIADTESDESSEYDYDDEYDDEEDEDDLQMYASSPVPKSGGNN
;
A
#
# COMPACT_ATOMS: atom_id res chain seq x y z
N MET A 1 -6.56 8.62 9.52
CA MET A 1 -6.30 7.29 8.93
C MET A 1 -5.72 6.35 9.98
N SER A 2 -6.25 5.12 10.07
CA SER A 2 -5.81 4.10 11.03
C SER A 2 -5.48 2.80 10.32
N PHE A 3 -4.40 2.13 10.73
CA PHE A 3 -4.00 0.84 10.12
C PHE A 3 -5.08 -0.23 10.31
N TRP A 4 -5.26 -1.06 9.28
CA TRP A 4 -6.10 -2.24 9.33
C TRP A 4 -5.38 -3.44 8.71
N GLY A 5 -5.59 -4.62 9.28
CA GLY A 5 -5.15 -5.87 8.66
C GLY A 5 -5.79 -7.10 9.27
N ILE A 6 -5.91 -8.15 8.46
CA ILE A 6 -6.47 -9.45 8.86
C ILE A 6 -5.70 -10.59 8.18
N GLU A 7 -5.69 -11.76 8.80
CA GLU A 7 -5.29 -13.01 8.16
C GLU A 7 -6.55 -13.78 7.74
N VAL A 8 -6.72 -13.99 6.43
CA VAL A 8 -7.80 -14.80 5.86
C VAL A 8 -7.29 -16.23 5.69
N LYS A 9 -7.83 -17.17 6.46
CA LYS A 9 -7.41 -18.58 6.42
C LYS A 9 -8.21 -19.37 5.37
N PRO A 10 -7.64 -20.47 4.83
CA PRO A 10 -8.38 -21.37 3.98
C PRO A 10 -9.66 -21.91 4.61
N GLY A 11 -10.68 -22.13 3.78
CA GLY A 11 -11.86 -22.93 4.12
C GLY A 11 -13.03 -22.20 4.77
N LYS A 12 -12.83 -21.14 5.56
CA LYS A 12 -13.94 -20.36 6.14
C LYS A 12 -13.89 -18.89 5.70
N PRO A 13 -15.01 -18.31 5.22
CA PRO A 13 -15.09 -16.88 4.99
C PRO A 13 -14.88 -16.09 6.28
N HIS A 14 -14.15 -14.98 6.17
CA HIS A 14 -13.94 -13.99 7.20
C HIS A 14 -14.87 -12.81 6.94
N PRO A 15 -16.01 -12.71 7.63
CA PRO A 15 -16.91 -11.57 7.50
C PRO A 15 -16.26 -10.33 8.12
N TYR A 16 -16.47 -9.21 7.45
CA TYR A 16 -16.15 -7.87 7.89
C TYR A 16 -17.43 -7.03 7.83
N HIS A 17 -17.71 -6.31 8.92
CA HIS A 17 -18.78 -5.33 8.98
C HIS A 17 -18.23 -4.03 9.55
N SER A 18 -18.68 -2.91 8.99
CA SER A 18 -18.36 -1.56 9.43
C SER A 18 -19.04 -1.15 10.75
N ASP A 19 -19.73 -2.05 11.46
CA ASP A 19 -20.68 -1.70 12.54
C ASP A 19 -20.03 -0.90 13.69
N ASP A 20 -18.73 -1.10 13.91
CA ASP A 20 -17.99 -0.45 14.99
C ASP A 20 -17.14 0.76 14.54
N VAL A 21 -17.06 1.05 13.24
CA VAL A 21 -16.20 2.12 12.68
C VAL A 21 -16.92 2.83 11.54
N GLN A 22 -17.30 4.10 11.76
CA GLN A 22 -17.71 4.98 10.67
C GLN A 22 -16.49 5.36 9.83
N GLY A 23 -16.53 5.06 8.53
CA GLY A 23 -15.44 5.38 7.62
C GLY A 23 -15.32 4.43 6.44
N LYS A 24 -14.30 4.68 5.61
CA LYS A 24 -14.00 3.88 4.42
C LYS A 24 -12.88 2.92 4.71
N LEU A 25 -13.12 1.62 4.53
CA LEU A 25 -12.05 0.63 4.54
C LEU A 25 -11.36 0.62 3.18
N ARG A 26 -10.07 0.96 3.16
CA ARG A 26 -9.22 0.80 1.99
C ARG A 26 -8.29 -0.39 2.17
N ILE A 27 -8.37 -1.38 1.28
CA ILE A 27 -7.44 -2.51 1.24
C ILE A 27 -6.45 -2.28 0.11
N THR A 28 -5.18 -2.23 0.47
CA THR A 28 -4.10 -1.81 -0.44
C THR A 28 -3.11 -2.92 -0.74
N GLN A 29 -3.12 -4.02 0.02
CA GLN A 29 -2.19 -5.12 -0.22
C GLN A 29 -2.77 -6.47 0.22
N ALA A 30 -2.41 -7.49 -0.55
CA ALA A 30 -2.57 -8.90 -0.20
C ALA A 30 -1.20 -9.58 -0.24
N THR A 31 -0.88 -10.37 0.78
CA THR A 31 0.37 -11.12 0.89
C THR A 31 0.10 -12.55 1.30
N LEU A 32 0.76 -13.50 0.63
CA LEU A 32 0.64 -14.92 0.89
C LEU A 32 1.23 -15.24 2.27
N GLY A 33 0.47 -15.94 3.10
CA GLY A 33 0.93 -16.43 4.39
C GLY A 33 1.98 -17.52 4.23
N LEU A 34 2.76 -17.73 5.29
CA LEU A 34 3.81 -18.75 5.29
C LEU A 34 3.25 -20.16 5.05
N GLY A 35 4.02 -20.98 4.35
CA GLY A 35 3.65 -22.36 4.06
C GLY A 35 4.55 -22.99 3.00
N SER A 36 4.42 -24.30 2.82
CA SER A 36 5.22 -25.09 1.88
C SER A 36 4.51 -25.40 0.57
N SER A 37 3.23 -25.05 0.45
CA SER A 37 2.47 -25.34 -0.77
C SER A 37 3.02 -24.58 -1.96
N LYS A 38 3.01 -25.25 -3.11
CA LYS A 38 3.33 -24.66 -4.42
C LYS A 38 2.08 -24.44 -5.27
N GLU A 39 0.92 -24.65 -4.69
CA GLU A 39 -0.36 -24.38 -5.32
C GLU A 39 -0.72 -22.90 -5.21
N ARG A 40 -1.51 -22.44 -6.17
CA ARG A 40 -2.03 -21.07 -6.18
C ARG A 40 -3.03 -20.88 -5.05
N CYS A 41 -2.96 -19.73 -4.38
CA CYS A 41 -3.99 -19.26 -3.46
C CYS A 41 -4.74 -18.09 -4.09
N ILE A 42 -6.06 -18.16 -4.14
CA ILE A 42 -6.93 -17.14 -4.72
C ILE A 42 -7.72 -16.49 -3.59
N LEU A 43 -7.61 -15.17 -3.48
CA LEU A 43 -8.48 -14.38 -2.62
C LEU A 43 -9.81 -14.15 -3.34
N GLN A 44 -10.92 -14.41 -2.66
CA GLN A 44 -12.24 -14.01 -3.11
C GLN A 44 -12.86 -12.99 -2.17
N CYS A 45 -13.73 -12.16 -2.73
CA CYS A 45 -14.51 -11.18 -2.00
C CYS A 45 -15.97 -11.27 -2.43
N SER A 46 -16.89 -11.24 -1.47
CA SER A 46 -18.33 -11.06 -1.71
C SER A 46 -18.85 -9.87 -0.91
N VAL A 47 -19.74 -9.10 -1.52
CA VAL A 47 -20.40 -7.95 -0.89
C VAL A 47 -21.91 -8.25 -0.77
N GLY A 48 -22.44 -8.16 0.44
CA GLY A 48 -23.83 -8.50 0.76
C GLY A 48 -24.18 -9.93 0.36
N HIS A 49 -25.22 -10.10 -0.47
CA HIS A 49 -25.69 -11.40 -0.97
C HIS A 49 -25.20 -11.74 -2.38
N ARG A 50 -24.22 -11.01 -2.90
CA ARG A 50 -23.68 -11.24 -4.26
C ARG A 50 -22.72 -12.43 -4.27
N SER A 51 -22.61 -13.09 -5.42
CA SER A 51 -21.64 -14.17 -5.61
C SER A 51 -20.20 -13.66 -5.44
N PRO A 52 -19.29 -14.46 -4.86
CA PRO A 52 -17.90 -14.06 -4.69
C PRO A 52 -17.17 -13.84 -6.03
N ILE A 53 -16.33 -12.82 -6.10
CA ILE A 53 -15.44 -12.52 -7.23
C ILE A 53 -13.99 -12.75 -6.81
N PHE A 54 -13.15 -13.21 -7.75
CA PHE A 54 -11.70 -13.34 -7.54
C PHE A 54 -11.05 -11.96 -7.51
N VAL A 55 -10.34 -11.65 -6.43
CA VAL A 55 -9.63 -10.37 -6.24
C VAL A 55 -8.20 -10.47 -6.73
N CYS A 56 -7.46 -11.50 -6.29
CA CYS A 56 -6.07 -11.71 -6.69
C CYS A 56 -5.69 -13.20 -6.62
N SER A 57 -4.58 -13.54 -7.29
CA SER A 57 -4.02 -14.89 -7.36
C SER A 57 -2.56 -14.86 -6.95
N LEU A 58 -2.22 -15.45 -5.81
CA LEU A 58 -0.87 -15.50 -5.25
C LEU A 58 -0.26 -16.89 -5.38
N LEU A 59 1.07 -16.95 -5.53
CA LEU A 59 1.81 -18.18 -5.75
C LEU A 59 3.22 -18.08 -5.15
N SER A 60 3.57 -19.05 -4.30
CA SER A 60 4.88 -19.08 -3.63
C SER A 60 6.05 -19.11 -4.62
N GLY A 61 7.04 -18.27 -4.36
CA GLY A 61 8.24 -18.09 -5.18
C GLY A 61 8.03 -17.39 -6.52
N LYS A 62 6.82 -16.86 -6.80
CA LYS A 62 6.54 -16.12 -8.05
C LYS A 62 5.83 -14.78 -7.82
N ALA A 63 4.71 -14.83 -7.10
CA ALA A 63 3.87 -13.67 -6.83
C ALA A 63 3.29 -13.83 -5.43
N GLU A 64 4.11 -13.50 -4.43
CA GLU A 64 3.74 -13.69 -3.02
C GLU A 64 2.99 -12.48 -2.45
N SER A 65 3.03 -11.34 -3.13
CA SER A 65 2.26 -10.15 -2.78
C SER A 65 1.64 -9.49 -4.01
N CYS A 66 0.54 -8.78 -3.79
CA CYS A 66 -0.19 -8.03 -4.80
C CYS A 66 -0.69 -6.72 -4.20
N SER A 67 -0.40 -5.60 -4.87
CA SER A 67 -1.00 -4.30 -4.54
C SER A 67 -2.46 -4.29 -4.99
N LEU A 68 -3.33 -3.74 -4.14
CA LEU A 68 -4.76 -3.63 -4.35
C LEU A 68 -5.20 -2.16 -4.25
N ASN A 69 -6.39 -1.86 -4.76
CA ASN A 69 -7.04 -0.57 -4.59
C ASN A 69 -8.54 -0.81 -4.44
N LEU A 70 -8.93 -1.39 -3.30
CA LEU A 70 -10.32 -1.70 -2.98
C LEU A 70 -10.81 -0.73 -1.89
N GLU A 71 -12.00 -0.19 -2.08
CA GLU A 71 -12.67 0.68 -1.12
C GLU A 71 -14.04 0.09 -0.77
N PHE A 72 -14.35 0.01 0.52
CA PHE A 72 -15.64 -0.46 1.04
C PHE A 72 -16.21 0.59 2.00
N THR A 73 -17.47 0.95 1.82
CA THR A 73 -18.18 1.98 2.63
C THR A 73 -19.51 1.41 3.08
N ASP A 74 -19.71 1.21 4.39
CA ASP A 74 -20.95 0.67 4.97
C ASP A 74 -21.45 -0.66 4.34
N GLU A 75 -20.52 -1.45 3.82
CA GLU A 75 -20.79 -2.71 3.13
C GLU A 75 -20.52 -3.92 4.03
N LEU A 76 -21.40 -4.93 3.96
CA LEU A 76 -21.12 -6.27 4.50
C LEU A 76 -20.18 -7.00 3.53
N VAL A 77 -18.92 -7.15 3.90
CA VAL A 77 -17.89 -7.77 3.05
C VAL A 77 -17.49 -9.11 3.65
N ALA A 78 -17.24 -10.12 2.82
CA ALA A 78 -16.61 -11.35 3.28
C ALA A 78 -15.46 -11.75 2.37
N PHE A 79 -14.32 -12.06 2.99
CA PHE A 79 -13.13 -12.55 2.31
C PHE A 79 -12.98 -14.05 2.50
N SER A 80 -12.58 -14.78 1.47
CA SER A 80 -12.24 -16.20 1.58
C SER A 80 -11.04 -16.55 0.72
N VAL A 81 -10.37 -17.65 1.06
CA VAL A 81 -9.23 -18.16 0.29
C VAL A 81 -9.56 -19.52 -0.30
N ILE A 82 -9.37 -19.64 -1.62
CA ILE A 82 -9.24 -20.92 -2.31
C ILE A 82 -7.75 -21.26 -2.37
N GLY A 83 -7.32 -22.27 -1.63
CA GLY A 83 -5.92 -22.69 -1.57
C GLY A 83 -5.57 -23.31 -0.23
N GLN A 84 -4.29 -23.61 -0.01
CA GLN A 84 -3.81 -24.27 1.21
C GLN A 84 -3.12 -23.31 2.20
N GLN A 85 -2.80 -22.09 1.78
CA GLN A 85 -2.14 -21.07 2.62
C GLN A 85 -3.09 -19.89 2.89
N SER A 86 -2.88 -19.20 4.01
CA SER A 86 -3.60 -17.96 4.31
C SER A 86 -3.17 -16.82 3.40
N ILE A 87 -3.98 -15.77 3.35
CA ILE A 87 -3.64 -14.49 2.72
C ILE A 87 -3.83 -13.40 3.77
N HIS A 88 -2.77 -12.64 4.02
CA HIS A 88 -2.81 -11.44 4.84
C HIS A 88 -3.29 -10.27 3.99
N LEU A 89 -4.34 -9.60 4.44
CA LEU A 89 -4.79 -8.35 3.86
C LEU A 89 -4.38 -7.21 4.78
N CYS A 90 -3.93 -6.10 4.21
CA CYS A 90 -3.70 -4.87 4.96
C CYS A 90 -4.11 -3.64 4.17
N GLY A 91 -4.26 -2.55 4.91
CA GLY A 91 -4.67 -1.25 4.41
C GLY A 91 -4.98 -0.32 5.57
N TYR A 92 -5.99 0.52 5.42
CA TYR A 92 -6.33 1.52 6.41
C TYR A 92 -7.80 1.92 6.38
N PHE A 93 -8.28 2.41 7.51
CA PHE A 93 -9.54 3.15 7.62
C PHE A 93 -9.31 4.62 7.36
N ASP A 94 -10.15 5.20 6.50
CA ASP A 94 -10.31 6.63 6.36
C ASP A 94 -11.55 7.06 7.16
N SER A 95 -11.34 7.81 8.25
CA SER A 95 -12.43 8.32 9.08
C SER A 95 -13.06 9.52 8.40
N GLU A 96 -14.39 9.51 8.19
CA GLU A 96 -15.09 10.68 7.63
C GLU A 96 -15.23 11.84 8.64
N GLU A 97 -14.97 11.61 9.93
CA GLU A 97 -14.82 12.67 10.92
C GLU A 97 -13.53 13.46 10.65
N GLY A 98 -13.62 14.41 9.73
CA GLY A 98 -12.63 15.45 9.55
C GLY A 98 -12.51 16.31 10.79
N ASP A 99 -11.28 16.50 11.26
CA ASP A 99 -10.69 17.81 11.61
C ASP A 99 -11.40 18.76 12.60
N HIS A 100 -12.49 18.39 13.28
CA HIS A 100 -13.17 19.28 14.23
C HIS A 100 -12.55 19.34 15.63
N LEU A 101 -11.40 18.69 15.85
CA LEU A 101 -10.63 18.81 17.10
C LEU A 101 -9.20 19.29 16.87
N ARG A 102 -8.93 19.99 15.76
CA ARG A 102 -7.71 20.77 15.60
C ARG A 102 -7.99 22.24 15.89
N ASP A 103 -7.58 22.61 17.09
CA ASP A 103 -6.98 23.91 17.40
C ASP A 103 -7.94 25.07 17.64
N GLU A 104 -8.71 25.03 18.75
CA GLU A 104 -9.15 26.24 19.46
C GLU A 104 -7.96 26.86 20.21
N TYR A 105 -6.88 27.17 19.49
CA TYR A 105 -5.94 28.23 19.86
C TYR A 105 -5.95 29.22 18.71
N GLU A 106 -6.93 30.11 18.80
CA GLU A 106 -6.93 31.44 18.23
C GLU A 106 -5.56 32.08 18.51
N TYR A 107 -4.64 32.00 17.54
CA TYR A 107 -3.51 32.91 17.49
C TYR A 107 -4.11 34.27 17.12
N ASP A 108 -4.38 35.07 18.13
CA ASP A 108 -4.61 36.50 18.03
C ASP A 108 -3.40 37.14 17.33
N SER A 109 -3.54 37.30 16.01
CA SER A 109 -2.60 38.02 15.17
C SER A 109 -2.76 39.52 15.41
N GLY A 110 -2.31 39.99 16.57
CA GLY A 110 -2.13 41.41 16.87
C GLY A 110 -0.88 41.95 16.16
N GLU A 111 -0.95 42.17 14.84
CA GLU A 111 0.04 42.97 14.13
C GLU A 111 -0.33 44.47 14.26
N ASP A 112 0.32 45.15 15.20
CA ASP A 112 0.38 46.62 15.23
C ASP A 112 1.35 47.09 14.13
N ILE A 113 0.77 47.55 13.01
CA ILE A 113 1.50 48.19 11.91
C ILE A 113 1.80 49.64 12.33
N ALA A 114 2.94 49.85 12.98
CA ALA A 114 3.50 51.19 13.19
C ALA A 114 4.61 51.41 12.15
N ASP A 115 4.31 52.31 11.21
CA ASP A 115 5.19 52.88 10.19
C ASP A 115 6.67 52.89 10.60
N THR A 116 7.50 52.12 9.89
CA THR A 116 8.93 52.41 9.80
C THR A 116 9.27 52.64 8.35
N GLU A 117 9.58 53.91 8.10
CA GLU A 117 9.96 54.53 6.85
C GLU A 117 11.06 53.75 6.09
N SER A 118 10.87 53.71 4.77
CA SER A 118 11.84 53.68 3.68
C SER A 118 13.33 53.77 4.07
N ASP A 119 14.16 52.85 3.55
CA ASP A 119 15.14 53.22 2.52
C ASP A 119 16.03 52.04 2.10
N GLU A 120 16.47 52.14 0.84
CA GLU A 120 17.65 51.55 0.19
C GLU A 120 17.54 50.23 -0.61
N SER A 121 17.88 50.41 -1.88
CA SER A 121 17.91 49.51 -3.03
C SER A 121 19.19 48.69 -3.17
N SER A 122 19.11 47.53 -3.85
CA SER A 122 20.07 47.06 -4.88
C SER A 122 19.56 45.70 -5.39
N GLU A 123 19.00 45.60 -6.59
CA GLU A 123 19.65 45.36 -7.90
C GLU A 123 20.27 43.94 -8.05
N TYR A 124 19.95 43.36 -9.20
CA TYR A 124 19.89 41.95 -9.61
C TYR A 124 21.21 41.16 -9.53
N ASP A 125 21.12 39.83 -9.40
CA ASP A 125 21.74 38.92 -10.39
C ASP A 125 21.14 37.51 -10.32
N TYR A 126 20.56 37.08 -11.44
CA TYR A 126 20.20 35.67 -11.69
C TYR A 126 21.43 35.03 -12.31
N ASP A 127 22.11 34.17 -11.55
CA ASP A 127 23.14 33.29 -12.11
C ASP A 127 22.52 31.93 -12.44
N ASP A 128 22.67 31.58 -13.71
CA ASP A 128 22.11 30.44 -14.41
C ASP A 128 23.27 29.45 -14.60
N GLU A 129 23.26 28.31 -13.90
CA GLU A 129 24.19 27.23 -14.19
C GLU A 129 23.42 25.90 -14.28
N TYR A 130 22.99 25.62 -15.50
CA TYR A 130 22.70 24.27 -15.97
C TYR A 130 24.01 23.49 -15.99
N ASP A 131 24.10 22.43 -15.18
CA ASP A 131 25.10 21.39 -15.37
C ASP A 131 24.40 20.06 -15.63
N ASP A 132 24.64 19.58 -16.84
CA ASP A 132 24.13 18.38 -17.48
C ASP A 132 25.33 17.44 -17.60
N GLU A 133 25.43 16.46 -16.71
CA GLU A 133 26.41 15.38 -16.82
C GLU A 133 25.67 14.05 -16.77
N GLU A 134 25.35 13.55 -17.96
CA GLU A 134 25.06 12.15 -18.22
C GLU A 134 26.29 11.28 -17.89
N ASP A 135 26.15 10.34 -16.96
CA ASP A 135 27.05 9.20 -16.86
C ASP A 135 26.29 7.91 -17.18
N GLU A 136 26.21 7.62 -18.48
CA GLU A 136 26.05 6.25 -18.99
C GLU A 136 27.41 5.55 -18.94
N ASP A 137 27.65 4.71 -17.91
CA ASP A 137 28.74 3.72 -17.99
C ASP A 137 28.32 2.37 -17.37
N ASP A 138 27.76 1.56 -18.27
CA ASP A 138 28.08 0.15 -18.51
C ASP A 138 28.87 -0.59 -17.40
N LEU A 139 28.14 -1.32 -16.54
CA LEU A 139 28.72 -2.45 -15.80
C LEU A 139 27.94 -3.74 -16.08
N GLN A 140 28.09 -4.22 -17.32
CA GLN A 140 27.91 -5.64 -17.63
C GLN A 140 28.98 -6.46 -16.90
N MET A 141 28.61 -7.06 -15.77
CA MET A 141 29.32 -8.24 -15.25
C MET A 141 28.38 -9.44 -15.23
N TYR A 142 28.18 -10.03 -16.41
CA TYR A 142 27.90 -11.45 -16.49
C TYR A 142 29.13 -12.23 -16.03
N ALA A 143 29.01 -12.94 -14.92
CA ALA A 143 29.87 -14.08 -14.61
C ALA A 143 29.00 -15.31 -14.35
N SER A 144 29.19 -16.30 -15.22
CA SER A 144 28.39 -17.50 -15.42
C SER A 144 28.26 -18.41 -14.20
N SER A 145 27.03 -18.90 -13.97
CA SER A 145 26.73 -20.04 -13.09
C SER A 145 27.45 -21.32 -13.54
N PRO A 146 28.10 -22.08 -12.64
CA PRO A 146 28.50 -23.46 -12.93
C PRO A 146 27.29 -24.41 -12.86
N VAL A 147 27.03 -25.11 -13.97
CA VAL A 147 26.02 -26.18 -14.10
C VAL A 147 26.55 -27.51 -13.51
N PRO A 148 25.69 -28.42 -13.01
CA PRO A 148 26.07 -29.57 -12.18
C PRO A 148 26.73 -30.71 -12.97
N LYS A 149 27.63 -31.46 -12.32
CA LYS A 149 28.12 -32.73 -12.85
C LYS A 149 27.03 -33.80 -12.76
N SER A 150 26.44 -34.12 -13.90
CA SER A 150 25.82 -35.41 -14.18
C SER A 150 26.90 -36.49 -14.20
N GLY A 151 26.68 -37.59 -13.49
CA GLY A 151 27.52 -38.77 -13.49
C GLY A 151 26.66 -39.99 -13.16
N GLY A 152 25.93 -40.45 -14.17
CA GLY A 152 25.18 -41.70 -14.12
C GLY A 152 25.97 -42.88 -14.68
N ASN A 153 25.66 -44.04 -14.08
CA ASN A 153 25.53 -45.38 -14.66
C ASN A 153 26.66 -46.40 -14.48
N ASN A 154 26.16 -47.52 -13.92
CA ASN A 154 26.60 -48.92 -13.90
C ASN A 154 27.62 -49.34 -12.85
#